data_AF-A0A1Y1QQS1-F1
#
_entry.id   AF-A0A1Y1QQS1-F1
#
_cell.length_a   1.000
_cell.length_b   1.000
_cell.length_c   1.000
_cell.angle_alpha   90.00
_cell.angle_beta   90.00
_cell.angle_gamma   90.00
#
_symmetry.space_group_name_H-M   'P 1'
#
loop_
_entity.id
_entity.type
_entity.pdbx_description
1 polymer ?
#
loop_
_entity_poly.entity_id
_entity_poly.type
_entity_poly.pdbx_seq_one_letter_code
_entity_poly.pdbx_strand_id
1 'polypeptide(L)'
;MNVSVEILQLLSEVGYMSCFKNDTKNAKIIMDGVDAIAGDQVPTKMGVALVDLYSGRYDKAIDTLQNYVLVREPDHMSAQCFLGMALKMSGKDSEAKDIFDHVVKNGNDDERVIASVHLGI
;
A
#
# COMPACT_ATOMS: atom_id res chain seq x y z
N MET A 1 -8.41 24.07 5.44
CA MET A 1 -7.42 24.51 4.43
C MET A 1 -7.84 23.90 3.11
N ASN A 2 -7.98 24.69 2.04
CA ASN A 2 -8.33 24.14 0.73
C ASN A 2 -7.03 23.87 -0.03
N VAL A 3 -6.67 22.60 -0.20
CA VAL A 3 -5.44 22.15 -0.87
C VAL A 3 -5.86 21.47 -2.16
N SER A 4 -5.16 21.77 -3.27
CA SER A 4 -5.49 21.16 -4.56
C SER A 4 -5.09 19.68 -4.61
N VAL A 5 -5.75 18.92 -5.49
CA VAL A 5 -5.45 17.50 -5.69
C VAL A 5 -4.02 17.30 -6.16
N GLU A 6 -3.52 18.20 -7.02
CA GLU A 6 -2.14 18.16 -7.52
C GLU A 6 -1.12 18.31 -6.40
N ILE A 7 -1.39 19.16 -5.40
CA ILE A 7 -0.50 19.31 -4.23
C ILE A 7 -0.52 18.03 -3.38
N LEU A 8 -1.69 17.43 -3.15
CA LEU A 8 -1.79 16.19 -2.38
C LEU A 8 -1.08 15.01 -3.09
N GLN A 9 -1.19 14.95 -4.42
CA GLN A 9 -0.47 13.98 -5.22
C GLN A 9 1.05 14.19 -5.12
N LEU A 10 1.53 15.41 -5.32
CA LEU A 10 2.95 15.73 -5.22
C LEU A 10 3.51 15.41 -3.83
N LEU A 11 2.78 15.74 -2.77
CA LEU A 11 3.17 15.38 -1.40
C LEU A 11 3.24 13.87 -1.21
N SER A 12 2.29 13.13 -1.78
CA SER A 12 2.30 11.65 -1.72
C SER A 12 3.54 11.08 -2.42
N GLU A 13 3.87 11.58 -3.61
CA GLU A 13 5.07 11.20 -4.36
C GLU A 13 6.34 11.49 -3.56
N VAL A 14 6.44 12.67 -2.92
CA VAL A 14 7.57 13.02 -2.04
C VAL A 14 7.64 12.07 -0.84
N GLY A 15 6.49 11.73 -0.23
CA GLY A 15 6.41 10.76 0.85
C GLY A 15 6.97 9.39 0.44
N TYR A 16 6.62 8.90 -0.74
CA TYR A 16 7.16 7.65 -1.29
C TYR A 16 8.66 7.74 -1.58
N MET A 17 9.13 8.85 -2.15
CA MET A 17 10.56 9.08 -2.39
C MET A 17 11.39 9.08 -1.10
N SER A 18 10.85 9.61 0.00
CA SER A 18 11.50 9.54 1.32
C SER A 18 11.68 8.11 1.80
N CYS A 19 10.73 7.21 1.56
CA CYS A 19 10.89 5.78 1.86
C CYS A 19 12.09 5.16 1.13
N PHE A 20 12.29 5.47 -0.15
CA PHE A 20 13.44 4.95 -0.92
C PHE A 20 14.80 5.44 -0.39
N LYS A 21 14.83 6.59 0.29
CA LYS A 21 16.03 7.09 0.99
C LYS A 21 16.17 6.54 2.42
N ASN A 22 15.30 5.59 2.81
CA ASN A 22 15.17 5.10 4.18
C ASN A 22 14.84 6.21 5.20
N ASP A 23 14.29 7.34 4.74
CA ASP A 23 13.83 8.45 5.57
C ASP A 23 12.36 8.26 5.95
N THR A 24 12.12 7.17 6.65
CA THR A 24 10.78 6.69 7.05
C THR A 24 10.07 7.66 8.00
N LYS A 25 10.83 8.48 8.73
CA LYS A 25 10.30 9.53 9.61
C LYS A 25 9.65 10.64 8.79
N ASN A 26 10.34 11.20 7.79
CA ASN A 26 9.76 12.25 6.96
C ASN A 26 8.64 11.73 6.07
N ALA A 27 8.78 10.52 5.53
CA ALA A 27 7.69 9.87 4.79
C ALA A 27 6.39 9.83 5.60
N LYS A 28 6.48 9.44 6.88
CA LYS A 28 5.32 9.41 7.77
C LYS A 28 4.72 10.79 8.01
N ILE A 29 5.54 11.79 8.33
CA ILE A 29 5.06 13.16 8.60
C ILE A 29 4.29 13.70 7.39
N ILE A 30 4.82 13.46 6.18
CA ILE A 30 4.20 13.92 4.94
C ILE A 30 2.85 13.23 4.74
N MET A 31 2.80 11.89 4.84
CA MET A 31 1.56 11.15 4.61
C MET A 31 0.50 11.36 5.69
N ASP A 32 0.89 11.58 6.96
CA ASP A 32 -0.05 11.98 8.02
C ASP A 32 -0.70 13.33 7.68
N GLY A 33 0.08 14.27 7.12
CA GLY A 33 -0.44 15.55 6.66
C GLY A 33 -1.38 15.42 5.46
N VAL A 34 -1.04 14.56 4.50
CA VAL A 34 -1.92 14.25 3.36
C VAL A 34 -3.22 13.62 3.86
N ASP A 35 -3.15 12.63 4.75
CA ASP A 35 -4.31 11.95 5.33
C ASP A 35 -5.24 12.91 6.10
N ALA A 36 -4.67 13.84 6.87
CA ALA A 36 -5.44 14.83 7.61
C ALA A 36 -6.22 15.81 6.72
N ILE A 37 -5.80 16.01 5.47
CA ILE A 37 -6.43 16.95 4.52
C ILE A 37 -7.31 16.23 3.51
N ALA A 38 -6.81 15.17 2.88
CA ALA A 38 -7.52 14.39 1.87
C ALA A 38 -8.60 13.49 2.50
N GLY A 39 -8.43 13.09 3.76
CA GLY A 39 -9.43 12.40 4.54
C GLY A 39 -9.66 10.94 4.14
N ASP A 40 -10.90 10.49 4.37
CA ASP A 40 -11.37 9.10 4.31
C ASP A 40 -11.53 8.56 2.87
N GLN A 41 -10.46 8.64 2.07
CA GLN A 41 -10.44 8.19 0.67
C GLN A 41 -9.49 7.00 0.47
N VAL A 42 -9.89 6.05 -0.38
CA VAL A 42 -9.10 4.86 -0.69
C VAL A 42 -7.70 5.20 -1.22
N PRO A 43 -7.51 6.11 -2.21
CA PRO A 43 -6.17 6.45 -2.70
C PRO A 43 -5.24 7.01 -1.62
N THR A 44 -5.78 7.80 -0.69
CA THR A 44 -5.03 8.36 0.43
C THR A 44 -4.60 7.27 1.40
N LYS A 45 -5.51 6.38 1.79
CA LYS A 45 -5.19 5.25 2.69
C LYS A 45 -4.25 4.24 2.05
N MET A 46 -4.36 4.02 0.73
CA MET A 46 -3.36 3.28 -0.03
C MET A 46 -1.97 3.89 0.16
N GLY A 47 -1.82 5.20 -0.03
CA GLY A 47 -0.53 5.86 0.17
C GLY A 47 0.03 5.74 1.59
N VAL A 48 -0.82 5.89 2.61
CA VAL A 48 -0.44 5.68 4.01
C VAL A 48 0.06 4.24 4.24
N ALA A 49 -0.67 3.24 3.72
CA ALA A 49 -0.29 1.84 3.83
C ALA A 49 1.05 1.54 3.15
N LEU A 50 1.31 2.12 1.98
CA LEU A 50 2.59 1.97 1.29
C LEU A 50 3.74 2.54 2.13
N VAL A 51 3.57 3.73 2.72
CA VAL A 51 4.59 4.29 3.61
C VAL A 51 4.82 3.42 4.84
N ASP A 52 3.76 2.86 5.44
CA ASP A 52 3.89 1.90 6.54
C ASP A 52 4.65 0.64 6.13
N LEU A 53 4.33 0.07 4.96
CA LEU A 53 5.01 -1.08 4.38
C LEU A 53 6.51 -0.82 4.22
N TYR A 54 6.89 0.25 3.51
CA TYR A 54 8.30 0.58 3.28
C TYR A 54 9.03 1.03 4.56
N SER A 55 8.30 1.46 5.59
CA SER A 55 8.85 1.78 6.90
C SER A 55 9.01 0.59 7.83
N GLY A 56 8.69 -0.64 7.38
CA GLY A 56 8.74 -1.84 8.21
C GLY A 56 7.58 -1.98 9.20
N ARG A 57 6.54 -1.15 9.11
CA ARG A 57 5.35 -1.19 9.96
C ARG A 57 4.28 -2.10 9.35
N TYR A 58 4.65 -3.36 9.13
CA TYR A 58 3.86 -4.30 8.34
C TYR A 58 2.44 -4.52 8.90
N ASP A 59 2.28 -4.63 10.22
CA ASP A 59 0.95 -4.81 10.83
C ASP A 59 0.00 -3.64 10.55
N LYS A 60 0.51 -2.41 10.50
CA LYS A 60 -0.32 -1.23 10.18
C LYS A 60 -0.67 -1.16 8.70
N ALA A 61 0.28 -1.54 7.83
CA ALA A 61 0.02 -1.66 6.41
C ALA A 61 -1.05 -2.73 6.14
N ILE A 62 -0.94 -3.90 6.78
CA ILE A 62 -1.93 -4.99 6.71
C ILE A 62 -3.30 -4.48 7.16
N ASP A 63 -3.38 -3.86 8.34
CA ASP A 63 -4.65 -3.33 8.87
C ASP A 63 -5.31 -2.33 7.91
N THR A 64 -4.54 -1.38 7.40
CA THR A 64 -5.05 -0.37 6.46
C THR A 64 -5.49 -1.01 5.13
N LEU A 65 -4.70 -1.93 4.58
CA LEU A 65 -5.05 -2.57 3.31
C LEU A 65 -6.27 -3.48 3.46
N GLN A 66 -6.30 -4.31 4.49
CA GLN A 66 -7.32 -5.32 4.70
C GLN A 66 -8.62 -4.75 5.26
N ASN A 67 -8.54 -3.94 6.31
CA ASN A 67 -9.72 -3.48 7.07
C ASN A 67 -10.26 -2.13 6.60
N TYR A 68 -9.55 -1.46 5.68
CA TYR A 68 -10.01 -0.20 5.13
C TYR A 68 -10.13 -0.21 3.61
N VAL A 69 -9.04 -0.49 2.89
CA VAL A 69 -9.02 -0.38 1.42
C VAL A 69 -9.87 -1.48 0.80
N LEU A 70 -9.57 -2.74 1.10
CA LEU A 70 -10.24 -3.89 0.50
C LEU A 70 -11.68 -4.08 1.02
N VAL A 71 -12.05 -3.47 2.15
CA VAL A 71 -13.46 -3.40 2.58
C VAL A 71 -14.28 -2.51 1.63
N ARG A 72 -13.69 -1.43 1.11
CA ARG A 72 -14.36 -0.50 0.20
C ARG A 72 -14.23 -0.90 -1.27
N GLU A 73 -13.08 -1.45 -1.64
CA GLU A 73 -12.75 -1.88 -2.99
C GLU A 73 -12.19 -3.32 -2.96
N PRO A 74 -13.06 -4.35 -2.81
CA PRO A 74 -12.62 -5.75 -2.66
C PRO A 74 -11.79 -6.27 -3.84
N ASP A 75 -12.07 -5.75 -5.03
CA ASP A 75 -11.43 -6.15 -6.29
C ASP A 75 -10.20 -5.28 -6.63
N HIS A 76 -9.69 -4.48 -5.70
CA HIS A 76 -8.50 -3.67 -5.92
C HIS A 76 -7.23 -4.54 -5.91
N MET A 77 -6.88 -5.09 -7.08
CA MET A 77 -5.78 -6.05 -7.23
C MET A 77 -4.42 -5.48 -6.82
N SER A 78 -4.13 -4.21 -7.10
CA SER A 78 -2.89 -3.58 -6.61
C SER A 78 -2.84 -3.51 -5.07
N ALA A 79 -3.95 -3.25 -4.39
CA ALA A 79 -4.01 -3.30 -2.92
C ALA A 79 -3.78 -4.72 -2.39
N GLN A 80 -4.29 -5.73 -3.10
CA GLN A 80 -4.00 -7.14 -2.81
C GLN A 80 -2.50 -7.47 -2.98
N CYS A 81 -1.83 -6.98 -4.03
CA CYS A 81 -0.38 -7.11 -4.17
C CYS A 81 0.36 -6.56 -2.95
N PHE A 82 0.04 -5.33 -2.54
CA PHE A 82 0.70 -4.72 -1.37
C PHE A 82 0.36 -5.42 -0.06
N LEU A 83 -0.85 -5.97 0.07
CA LEU A 83 -1.23 -6.78 1.25
C LEU A 83 -0.40 -8.06 1.29
N GLY A 84 -0.29 -8.78 0.16
CA GLY A 84 0.56 -9.96 0.04
C GLY A 84 2.02 -9.67 0.40
N MET A 85 2.56 -8.52 -0.06
CA MET A 85 3.91 -8.07 0.30
C MET A 85 4.04 -7.81 1.81
N ALA A 86 3.08 -7.09 2.41
CA ALA A 86 3.09 -6.79 3.84
C ALA A 86 3.00 -8.06 4.69
N LEU A 87 2.11 -9.00 4.32
CA LEU A 87 1.96 -10.31 4.97
C LEU A 87 3.27 -11.11 4.90
N LYS A 88 3.88 -11.21 3.71
CA LYS A 88 5.17 -11.91 3.52
C LYS A 88 6.28 -11.29 4.39
N MET A 89 6.40 -9.97 4.38
CA MET A 89 7.40 -9.26 5.19
C MET A 89 7.15 -9.38 6.70
N SER A 90 5.89 -9.59 7.12
CA SER A 90 5.53 -9.90 8.51
C SER A 90 5.70 -11.38 8.91
N GLY A 91 6.14 -12.24 7.99
CA GLY A 91 6.32 -13.68 8.21
C GLY A 91 5.05 -14.52 8.04
N LYS A 92 3.96 -13.95 7.49
CA LYS A 92 2.68 -14.63 7.24
C LYS A 92 2.65 -15.19 5.81
N ASP A 93 3.61 -16.05 5.49
CA ASP A 93 3.84 -16.54 4.13
C ASP A 93 2.63 -17.29 3.53
N SER A 94 1.88 -18.03 4.36
CA SER A 94 0.69 -18.76 3.89
C SER A 94 -0.41 -17.81 3.44
N GLU A 95 -0.72 -16.79 4.25
CA GLU A 95 -1.75 -15.79 3.90
C GLU A 95 -1.30 -14.97 2.69
N ALA A 96 -0.02 -14.60 2.62
CA ALA A 96 0.54 -13.91 1.47
C ALA A 96 0.38 -14.72 0.17
N LYS A 97 0.64 -16.04 0.24
CA LYS A 97 0.49 -16.94 -0.90
C LYS A 97 -0.95 -16.96 -1.42
N ASP A 98 -1.93 -17.10 -0.53
CA ASP A 98 -3.35 -17.13 -0.93
C ASP A 98 -3.77 -15.83 -1.65
N ILE A 99 -3.27 -14.69 -1.16
CA ILE A 99 -3.50 -13.38 -1.79
C ILE A 99 -2.83 -13.31 -3.17
N PHE A 100 -1.58 -13.73 -3.31
CA PHE A 100 -0.90 -13.69 -4.61
C PHE A 100 -1.52 -14.67 -5.61
N ASP A 101 -1.96 -15.85 -5.19
CA ASP A 101 -2.68 -16.80 -6.04
C ASP A 101 -4.01 -16.20 -6.54
N HIS A 102 -4.67 -15.37 -5.74
CA HIS A 102 -5.85 -14.61 -6.17
C HIS A 102 -5.50 -13.56 -7.24
N VAL A 103 -4.43 -12.79 -7.03
CA VAL A 103 -3.96 -11.77 -7.99
C VAL A 103 -3.55 -12.40 -9.32
N VAL A 104 -2.84 -13.55 -9.31
CA VAL A 104 -2.46 -14.24 -10.56
C VAL A 104 -3.68 -14.57 -11.43
N LYS A 105 -4.81 -14.90 -10.81
CA LYS A 105 -6.04 -15.26 -11.54
C LYS A 105 -6.81 -14.04 -12.05
N ASN A 106 -6.83 -12.95 -11.28
CA ASN A 106 -7.79 -11.86 -11.49
C ASN A 106 -7.15 -10.51 -11.84
N GLY A 107 -5.85 -10.34 -11.59
CA GLY A 107 -5.10 -9.12 -11.89
C GLY A 107 -4.92 -8.86 -13.38
N ASN A 108 -4.47 -7.64 -13.68
CA ASN A 108 -3.91 -7.31 -15.00
C ASN A 108 -2.49 -7.90 -15.15
N ASP A 109 -1.87 -7.72 -16.31
CA ASP A 109 -0.55 -8.31 -16.59
C ASP A 109 0.55 -7.84 -15.61
N ASP A 110 0.57 -6.56 -15.23
CA ASP A 110 1.56 -6.02 -14.29
C ASP A 110 1.40 -6.62 -12.89
N GLU A 111 0.16 -6.72 -12.40
CA GLU A 111 -0.16 -7.27 -11.08
C GLU A 111 0.14 -8.77 -11.00
N ARG A 112 -0.16 -9.50 -12.08
CA ARG A 112 0.20 -10.92 -12.20
C ARG A 112 1.71 -11.12 -12.14
N VAL A 113 2.48 -10.28 -12.84
CA VAL A 113 3.95 -10.34 -12.78
C VAL A 113 4.45 -10.12 -11.36
N ILE A 114 3.92 -9.11 -10.66
CA ILE A 114 4.26 -8.85 -9.25
C ILE A 114 3.95 -10.09 -8.39
N ALA A 115 2.76 -10.66 -8.52
CA ALA A 115 2.35 -11.82 -7.72
C ALA A 115 3.20 -13.06 -8.02
N SER A 116 3.46 -13.36 -9.29
CA SER A 116 4.30 -14.49 -9.71
C SER A 116 5.73 -14.39 -9.16
N VAL A 117 6.34 -13.20 -9.18
CA VAL A 117 7.67 -12.96 -8.57
C VAL A 117 7.66 -13.31 -7.08
N HIS A 118 6.60 -12.96 -6.36
CA HIS A 118 6.49 -13.24 -4.92
C HIS A 118 6.17 -14.70 -4.61
N LEU A 119 5.56 -15.42 -5.55
CA LEU A 119 5.29 -16.86 -5.50
C LEU A 119 6.50 -17.71 -5.97
N GLY A 120 7.41 -17.13 -6.75
CA GLY A 120 8.56 -17.83 -7.32
C GLY A 120 8.23 -18.69 -8.55
N ILE A 121 7.24 -18.27 -9.36
CA ILE A 121 6.79 -18.96 -10.59
C ILE A 121 6.93 -18.08 -11.84
#